data_AF-A0A660YXS2-F1
#
_entry.id   AF-A0A660YXS2-F1
#
_cell.length_a   1.000
_cell.length_b   1.000
_cell.length_c   1.000
_cell.angle_alpha   90.00
_cell.angle_beta   90.00
_cell.angle_gamma   90.00
#
_symmetry.space_group_name_H-M   'P 1'
#
loop_
_entity.id
_entity.type
_entity.pdbx_description
1 polymer ?
#
loop_
_entity_poly.entity_id
_entity_poly.type
_entity_poly.pdbx_seq_one_letter_code
_entity_poly.pdbx_strand_id
1 'polypeptide(L)'
;MDSSSDNSALNEILNYLRNIDDRVSKIEERINIQPSTVESTEPVIQESQVEIKKDNEGLEERIGQFWLPRIGIVVFIVGFAFFLILPHEGLPAILPSLLGYFFTAVLFGLSKYWGNSLPLLSGYLISSGFVSLYLSSMRLYFFGFEKAIDSFTVIIILLLIVTAINLVTAFRKNSANLAGLGITLGFVTAILSDSSYFIFSIIALLSIVVVLFKLKSKTNFILFYGITLAYLTHLIWFISNPFMGHSLQTVSDPEINLVFILVYVLIFSFAYLISGKDEQDDFVSASTSMYNSGAGYGLLVLITLLTSPSVFSLYHFVAALTFLAIGIAYWIKKENKYSTFFYAMTGYAALSIAIIGQFDKPDYFIWLCWQSLFVVSTAVWFRSRFIIVANFIIYLMMFFGYLIVAEPAGGISLSFGIVALISARILNWKKDQLELKTEQMRNAYLLSALFIIPYALYQ
;
A
#
# COMPACT_ATOMS: atom_id res chain seq x y z
N MET A 1 36.31 45.22 -22.62
CA MET A 1 34.84 45.22 -22.88
C MET A 1 34.30 44.11 -22.01
N ASP A 2 33.64 44.44 -20.88
CA ASP A 2 32.85 43.52 -20.05
C ASP A 2 32.21 44.19 -18.81
N SER A 3 32.43 45.50 -18.57
CA SER A 3 31.83 46.21 -17.43
C SER A 3 30.42 46.78 -17.68
N SER A 4 29.83 46.58 -18.87
CA SER A 4 28.53 47.17 -19.22
C SER A 4 27.33 46.25 -19.00
N SER A 5 27.50 44.92 -19.01
CA SER A 5 26.38 43.99 -18.80
C SER A 5 25.97 43.86 -17.34
N ASP A 6 26.93 43.91 -16.41
CA ASP A 6 26.65 43.80 -14.97
C ASP A 6 25.87 45.00 -14.44
N ASN A 7 26.15 46.21 -14.95
CA ASN A 7 25.40 47.40 -14.59
C ASN A 7 23.94 47.36 -15.09
N SER A 8 23.67 46.65 -16.20
CA SER A 8 22.30 46.49 -16.71
C SER A 8 21.47 45.59 -15.80
N ALA A 9 22.02 44.45 -15.39
CA ALA A 9 21.34 43.52 -14.48
C ALA A 9 21.08 44.15 -13.10
N LEU A 10 22.06 44.90 -12.59
CA LEU A 10 21.94 45.59 -11.30
C LEU A 10 20.86 46.69 -11.34
N ASN A 11 20.78 47.43 -12.44
CA ASN A 11 19.71 48.42 -12.65
C ASN A 11 18.32 47.77 -12.78
N GLU A 12 18.24 46.58 -13.38
CA GLU A 12 16.99 45.83 -13.49
C GLU A 12 16.49 45.35 -12.12
N ILE A 13 17.41 44.86 -11.28
CA ILE A 13 17.13 44.47 -9.89
C ILE A 13 16.69 45.67 -9.06
N LEU A 14 17.38 46.82 -9.18
CA LEU A 14 17.02 48.04 -8.46
C LEU A 14 15.62 48.56 -8.85
N ASN A 15 15.27 48.48 -10.14
CA ASN A 15 13.95 48.85 -10.62
C ASN A 15 12.87 47.87 -10.12
N TYR A 16 13.19 46.58 -10.08
CA TYR A 16 12.28 45.57 -9.53
C TYR A 16 12.02 45.77 -8.03
N LEU A 17 13.07 46.06 -7.25
CA LEU A 17 12.95 46.35 -5.81
C LEU A 17 12.12 47.61 -5.55
N ARG A 18 12.35 48.69 -6.31
CA ARG A 18 11.53 49.91 -6.23
C ARG A 18 10.05 49.65 -6.51
N ASN A 19 9.75 48.81 -7.51
CA ASN A 19 8.37 48.44 -7.82
C ASN A 19 7.71 47.66 -6.67
N ILE A 20 8.44 46.76 -6.02
CA ILE A 20 7.94 46.06 -4.83
C ILE A 20 7.68 47.06 -3.70
N ASP A 21 8.61 47.97 -3.44
CA ASP A 21 8.50 48.97 -2.36
C ASP A 21 7.29 49.90 -2.56
N ASP A 22 7.06 50.38 -3.78
CA ASP A 22 5.88 51.17 -4.14
C ASP A 22 4.56 50.38 -3.96
N ARG A 23 4.56 49.09 -4.29
CA ARG A 23 3.39 48.23 -4.13
C ARG A 23 3.10 47.94 -2.66
N VAL A 24 4.15 47.73 -1.85
CA VAL A 24 4.03 47.53 -0.40
C VAL A 24 3.54 48.82 0.25
N SER A 25 4.12 49.97 -0.10
CA SER A 25 3.67 51.29 0.41
C SER A 25 2.18 51.55 0.15
N LYS A 26 1.69 51.24 -1.06
CA LYS A 26 0.25 51.34 -1.39
C LYS A 26 -0.63 50.36 -0.61
N ILE A 27 -0.08 49.20 -0.25
CA ILE A 27 -0.78 48.21 0.59
C ILE A 27 -0.82 48.71 2.04
N GLU A 28 0.29 49.23 2.56
CA GLU A 28 0.41 49.79 3.91
C GLU A 28 -0.52 50.99 4.11
N GLU A 29 -0.60 51.90 3.12
CA GLU A 29 -1.53 53.03 3.12
C GLU A 29 -2.99 52.56 3.13
N ARG A 30 -3.31 51.48 2.41
CA ARG A 30 -4.65 50.86 2.42
C ARG A 30 -5.01 50.18 3.74
N ILE A 31 -4.01 49.73 4.49
CA ILE A 31 -4.18 48.97 5.74
C ILE A 31 -3.95 49.86 6.98
N ASN A 32 -3.61 51.14 6.79
CA ASN A 32 -3.39 52.14 7.85
C ASN A 32 -2.29 51.71 8.85
N ILE A 33 -1.23 51.08 8.35
CA ILE A 33 -0.04 50.73 9.12
C ILE A 33 0.86 51.97 9.13
N GLN A 34 1.02 52.62 10.28
CA GLN A 34 1.94 53.76 10.38
C GLN A 34 3.39 53.25 10.37
N PRO A 35 4.28 53.82 9.54
CA PRO A 35 5.69 53.48 9.57
C PRO A 35 6.28 53.93 10.91
N SER A 36 6.92 53.00 11.62
CA SER A 36 7.61 53.30 12.87
C SER A 36 8.82 54.17 12.56
N THR A 37 8.73 55.46 12.88
CA THR A 37 9.84 56.39 12.84
C THR A 37 10.90 55.90 13.82
N VAL A 38 11.95 55.25 13.32
CA VAL A 38 13.15 54.98 14.12
C VAL A 38 13.91 56.29 14.21
N GLU A 39 13.57 57.08 15.22
CA GLU A 39 14.37 58.24 15.62
C GLU A 39 15.72 57.74 16.13
N SER A 40 16.76 58.31 15.54
CA SER A 40 18.16 57.97 15.76
C SER A 40 18.55 58.29 17.20
N THR A 41 18.60 57.26 18.04
CA THR A 41 19.33 57.35 19.31
C THR A 41 20.36 56.24 19.30
N GLU A 42 21.63 56.62 19.38
CA GLU A 42 22.77 55.72 19.53
C GLU A 42 22.45 54.65 20.60
N PRO A 43 22.88 53.39 20.41
CA PRO A 43 22.60 52.35 21.38
C PRO A 43 23.50 52.59 22.59
N VAL A 44 22.97 53.30 23.59
CA VAL A 44 23.38 53.03 24.97
C VAL A 44 22.89 51.61 25.23
N ILE A 45 23.84 50.69 25.32
CA ILE A 45 23.63 49.34 25.86
C ILE A 45 23.18 49.53 27.31
N GLN A 46 21.90 49.82 27.51
CA GLN A 46 21.21 49.48 28.73
C GLN A 46 20.76 48.04 28.54
N GLU A 47 21.35 47.16 29.34
CA GLU A 47 20.86 45.82 29.63
C GLU A 47 19.42 45.92 30.16
N SER A 48 18.47 46.17 29.26
CA SER A 48 17.09 45.82 29.50
C SER A 48 17.08 44.31 29.40
N GLN A 49 16.94 43.68 30.56
CA GLN A 49 16.55 42.30 30.73
C GLN A 49 15.24 42.08 29.95
N VAL A 50 15.37 41.85 28.64
CA VAL A 50 14.40 41.09 27.90
C VAL A 50 14.58 39.69 28.45
N GLU A 51 13.79 39.38 29.47
CA GLU A 51 13.53 38.02 29.87
C GLU A 51 13.15 37.28 28.59
N ILE A 52 14.11 36.52 28.06
CA ILE A 52 13.87 35.46 27.10
C ILE A 52 13.00 34.47 27.85
N LYS A 53 11.69 34.75 27.93
CA LYS A 53 10.69 33.83 28.41
C LYS A 53 10.47 32.81 27.30
N LYS A 54 11.47 31.94 27.22
CA LYS A 54 11.46 30.54 26.84
C LYS A 54 10.37 30.13 25.84
N ASP A 55 10.82 29.99 24.59
CA ASP A 55 10.40 28.94 23.65
C ASP A 55 10.45 27.52 24.27
N ASN A 56 11.06 27.36 25.46
CA ASN A 56 11.06 26.13 26.26
C ASN A 56 9.74 25.84 26.99
N GLU A 57 8.87 26.82 27.29
CA GLU A 57 7.58 26.52 27.97
C GLU A 57 6.64 25.74 27.03
N GLY A 58 6.62 26.09 25.74
CA GLY A 58 5.86 25.35 24.73
C GLY A 58 6.44 23.97 24.40
N LEU A 59 7.77 23.81 24.51
CA LEU A 59 8.43 22.50 24.35
C LEU A 59 8.19 21.60 25.57
N GLU A 60 8.30 22.12 26.79
CA GLU A 60 8.03 21.37 28.02
C GLU A 60 6.56 20.95 28.12
N GLU A 61 5.64 21.81 27.71
CA GLU A 61 4.22 21.49 27.65
C GLU A 61 3.92 20.41 26.58
N ARG A 62 4.53 20.50 25.39
CA ARG A 62 4.39 19.47 24.35
C ARG A 62 5.05 18.14 24.74
N ILE A 63 6.21 18.17 25.39
CA ILE A 63 6.90 16.98 25.89
C ILE A 63 6.09 16.34 27.03
N GLY A 64 5.64 17.14 27.99
CA GLY A 64 4.86 16.70 29.13
C GLY A 64 3.49 16.13 28.77
N GLN A 65 2.76 16.76 27.84
CA GLN A 65 1.40 16.34 27.48
C GLN A 65 1.35 15.24 26.42
N PHE A 66 2.28 15.23 25.44
CA PHE A 66 2.23 14.27 24.34
C PHE A 66 3.25 13.14 24.44
N TRP A 67 4.47 13.40 24.91
CA TRP A 67 5.54 12.39 24.92
C TRP A 67 5.54 11.56 26.20
N LEU A 68 5.41 12.19 27.37
CA LEU A 68 5.45 11.50 28.66
C LEU A 68 4.38 10.40 28.78
N PRO A 69 3.09 10.63 28.42
CA PRO A 69 2.08 9.58 28.50
C PRO A 69 2.34 8.44 27.52
N ARG A 70 2.85 8.75 26.30
CA ARG A 70 3.18 7.72 25.29
C ARG A 70 4.32 6.83 25.77
N ILE A 71 5.40 7.41 26.27
CA ILE A 71 6.55 6.68 26.80
C ILE A 71 6.13 5.85 28.01
N GLY A 72 5.41 6.44 28.96
CA GLY A 72 4.93 5.73 30.15
C GLY A 72 4.07 4.51 29.78
N ILE A 73 3.20 4.64 28.78
CA ILE A 73 2.35 3.54 28.31
C ILE A 73 3.16 2.47 27.59
N VAL A 74 4.15 2.84 26.78
CA VAL A 74 5.06 1.86 26.14
C VAL A 74 5.85 1.09 27.18
N VAL A 75 6.47 1.79 28.15
CA VAL A 75 7.23 1.17 29.24
C VAL A 75 6.33 0.25 30.07
N PHE A 76 5.10 0.68 30.36
CA PHE A 76 4.12 -0.13 31.06
C PHE A 76 3.78 -1.41 30.28
N ILE A 77 3.45 -1.32 28.98
CA ILE A 77 3.12 -2.48 28.14
C ILE A 77 4.31 -3.45 28.09
N VAL A 78 5.53 -2.92 27.92
CA VAL A 78 6.74 -3.74 27.85
C VAL A 78 6.99 -4.44 29.19
N GLY A 79 6.97 -3.71 30.31
CA GLY A 79 7.13 -4.29 31.64
C GLY A 79 6.05 -5.32 31.96
N PHE A 80 4.81 -5.05 31.57
CA PHE A 80 3.69 -5.97 31.71
C PHE A 80 3.84 -7.22 30.84
N ALA A 81 4.33 -7.08 29.61
CA ALA A 81 4.66 -8.20 28.74
C ALA A 81 5.76 -9.07 29.36
N PHE A 82 6.83 -8.48 29.89
CA PHE A 82 7.88 -9.22 30.61
C PHE A 82 7.31 -9.96 31.81
N PHE A 83 6.49 -9.30 32.64
CA PHE A 83 5.80 -9.95 33.75
C PHE A 83 4.96 -11.16 33.27
N LEU A 84 4.25 -11.04 32.14
CA LEU A 84 3.44 -12.12 31.59
C LEU A 84 4.21 -13.17 30.77
N ILE A 85 5.46 -12.93 30.39
CA ILE A 85 6.25 -13.90 29.60
C ILE A 85 7.20 -14.68 30.51
N LEU A 86 7.77 -14.02 31.53
CA LEU A 86 8.76 -14.64 32.39
C LEU A 86 8.14 -15.82 33.18
N PRO A 87 8.90 -16.91 33.37
CA PRO A 87 8.48 -17.98 34.23
C PRO A 87 8.49 -17.52 35.69
N HIS A 88 7.51 -17.97 36.48
CA HIS A 88 7.40 -17.63 37.89
C HIS A 88 7.45 -18.93 38.70
N GLU A 89 8.57 -19.17 39.37
CA GLU A 89 8.75 -20.38 40.18
C GLU A 89 7.83 -20.36 41.40
N GLY A 90 7.17 -21.48 41.69
CA GLY A 90 6.31 -21.66 42.87
C GLY A 90 4.92 -21.04 42.80
N LEU A 91 4.56 -20.34 41.72
CA LEU A 91 3.20 -19.81 41.53
C LEU A 91 2.35 -20.75 40.64
N PRO A 92 1.03 -20.87 40.89
CA PRO A 92 0.13 -21.58 39.99
C PRO A 92 0.16 -20.98 38.58
N ALA A 93 0.18 -21.82 37.54
CA ALA A 93 0.31 -21.40 36.15
C ALA A 93 -0.72 -20.35 35.70
N ILE A 94 -1.94 -20.40 36.24
CA ILE A 94 -3.04 -19.50 35.89
C ILE A 94 -2.95 -18.12 36.55
N LEU A 95 -2.21 -18.00 37.66
CA LEU A 95 -2.24 -16.81 38.51
C LEU A 95 -1.75 -15.53 37.81
N PRO A 96 -0.65 -15.55 37.03
CA PRO A 96 -0.20 -14.33 36.36
C PRO A 96 -1.16 -13.88 35.23
N SER A 97 -1.85 -14.82 34.56
CA SER A 97 -2.91 -14.48 33.61
C SER A 97 -4.12 -13.84 34.31
N LEU A 98 -4.51 -14.32 35.50
CA LEU A 98 -5.59 -13.70 36.30
C LEU A 98 -5.23 -12.28 36.73
N LEU A 99 -4.00 -12.06 37.20
CA LEU A 99 -3.50 -10.71 37.49
C LEU A 99 -3.53 -9.85 36.23
N GLY A 100 -3.16 -10.41 35.08
CA GLY A 100 -3.19 -9.70 33.81
C GLY A 100 -4.61 -9.28 33.38
N TYR A 101 -5.60 -10.15 33.60
CA TYR A 101 -7.02 -9.80 33.40
C TYR A 101 -7.51 -8.75 34.39
N PHE A 102 -7.06 -8.80 35.65
CA PHE A 102 -7.35 -7.76 36.63
C PHE A 102 -6.79 -6.39 36.21
N PHE A 103 -5.51 -6.33 35.81
CA PHE A 103 -4.90 -5.09 35.31
C PHE A 103 -5.62 -4.56 34.07
N THR A 104 -6.01 -5.45 33.15
CA THR A 104 -6.82 -5.09 31.99
C THR A 104 -8.13 -4.42 32.39
N ALA A 105 -8.85 -5.00 33.37
CA ALA A 105 -10.09 -4.45 33.87
C ALA A 105 -9.88 -3.06 34.49
N VAL A 106 -8.79 -2.86 35.23
CA VAL A 106 -8.39 -1.56 35.77
C VAL A 106 -8.13 -0.55 34.64
N LEU A 107 -7.39 -0.91 33.60
CA LEU A 107 -7.10 -0.03 32.46
C LEU A 107 -8.38 0.41 31.74
N PHE A 108 -9.31 -0.50 31.49
CA PHE A 108 -10.61 -0.16 30.90
C PHE A 108 -11.46 0.70 31.84
N GLY A 109 -11.44 0.44 33.15
CA GLY A 109 -12.11 1.24 34.16
C GLY A 109 -11.59 2.68 34.21
N LEU A 110 -10.26 2.85 34.30
CA LEU A 110 -9.60 4.15 34.28
C LEU A 110 -9.85 4.91 32.98
N SER A 111 -9.79 4.20 31.85
CA SER A 111 -10.10 4.82 30.55
C SER A 111 -11.53 5.36 30.49
N LYS A 112 -12.51 4.62 31.03
CA LYS A 112 -13.90 5.07 31.11
C LYS A 112 -14.05 6.28 32.06
N TYR A 113 -13.38 6.24 33.21
CA TYR A 113 -13.45 7.31 34.21
C TYR A 113 -12.83 8.62 33.70
N TRP A 114 -11.68 8.56 33.04
CA TRP A 114 -10.99 9.74 32.49
C TRP A 114 -11.37 10.07 31.04
N GLY A 115 -12.36 9.39 30.47
CA GLY A 115 -12.76 9.57 29.06
C GLY A 115 -13.16 11.01 28.71
N ASN A 116 -13.76 11.72 29.66
CA ASN A 116 -14.20 13.10 29.45
C ASN A 116 -13.12 14.14 29.78
N SER A 117 -12.26 13.85 30.76
CA SER A 117 -11.26 14.80 31.25
C SER A 117 -9.93 14.72 30.48
N LEU A 118 -9.53 13.53 30.04
CA LEU A 118 -8.25 13.26 29.37
C LEU A 118 -8.45 12.30 28.18
N PRO A 119 -9.07 12.75 27.08
CA PRO A 119 -9.48 11.88 25.97
C PRO A 119 -8.29 11.17 25.28
N LEU A 120 -7.14 11.84 25.16
CA LEU A 120 -5.92 11.25 24.59
C LEU A 120 -5.40 10.09 25.46
N LEU A 121 -5.27 10.32 26.77
CA LEU A 121 -4.84 9.30 27.73
C LEU A 121 -5.83 8.13 27.78
N SER A 122 -7.13 8.43 27.83
CA SER A 122 -8.20 7.43 27.79
C SER A 122 -8.09 6.52 26.55
N GLY A 123 -7.81 7.10 25.38
CA GLY A 123 -7.58 6.35 24.14
C GLY A 123 -6.40 5.38 24.24
N TYR A 124 -5.25 5.85 24.76
CA TYR A 124 -4.09 4.98 24.96
C TYR A 124 -4.34 3.88 26.01
N LEU A 125 -5.06 4.17 27.09
CA LEU A 125 -5.43 3.19 28.11
C LEU A 125 -6.31 2.06 27.55
N ILE A 126 -7.25 2.36 26.63
CA ILE A 126 -8.03 1.31 25.94
C ILE A 126 -7.14 0.45 25.07
N SER A 127 -6.28 1.05 24.25
CA SER A 127 -5.36 0.30 23.39
C SER A 127 -4.47 -0.61 24.22
N SER A 128 -3.92 -0.09 25.33
CA SER A 128 -3.11 -0.84 26.29
C SER A 128 -3.90 -1.96 26.93
N GLY A 129 -5.14 -1.71 27.34
CA GLY A 129 -6.03 -2.72 27.90
C GLY A 129 -6.25 -3.88 26.92
N PHE A 130 -6.47 -3.61 25.62
CA PHE A 130 -6.60 -4.68 24.64
C PHE A 130 -5.31 -5.48 24.41
N VAL A 131 -4.15 -4.81 24.39
CA VAL A 131 -2.85 -5.50 24.31
C VAL A 131 -2.63 -6.38 25.54
N SER A 132 -2.87 -5.83 26.73
CA SER A 132 -2.75 -6.56 28.00
C SER A 132 -3.70 -7.75 28.08
N LEU A 133 -4.94 -7.57 27.62
CA LEU A 133 -5.94 -8.65 27.56
C LEU A 133 -5.44 -9.80 26.67
N TYR A 134 -4.96 -9.45 25.47
CA TYR A 134 -4.47 -10.41 24.50
C TYR A 134 -3.24 -11.17 25.02
N LEU A 135 -2.26 -10.47 25.60
CA LEU A 135 -1.07 -11.09 26.19
C LEU A 135 -1.41 -11.98 27.39
N SER A 136 -2.39 -11.58 28.22
CA SER A 136 -2.84 -12.40 29.35
C SER A 136 -3.48 -13.71 28.88
N SER A 137 -4.22 -13.66 27.77
CA SER A 137 -4.79 -14.84 27.11
C SER A 137 -3.73 -15.72 26.45
N MET A 138 -2.74 -15.12 25.77
CA MET A 138 -1.60 -15.85 25.20
C MET A 138 -0.83 -16.65 26.26
N ARG A 139 -0.58 -16.06 27.43
CA ARG A 139 0.15 -16.71 28.52
C ARG A 139 -0.47 -18.03 28.94
N LEU A 140 -1.79 -18.19 28.86
CA LEU A 140 -2.47 -19.42 29.31
C LEU A 140 -1.96 -20.69 28.60
N TYR A 141 -1.35 -20.56 27.42
CA TYR A 141 -0.85 -21.68 26.63
C TYR A 141 0.61 -21.54 26.18
N PHE A 142 1.03 -20.35 25.76
CA PHE A 142 2.32 -20.17 25.06
C PHE A 142 3.49 -19.82 25.99
N PHE A 143 3.24 -19.33 27.20
CA PHE A 143 4.29 -18.81 28.08
C PHE A 143 4.23 -19.42 29.49
N GLY A 144 5.39 -19.67 30.08
CA GLY A 144 5.53 -20.29 31.42
C GLY A 144 6.06 -21.73 31.37
N PHE A 145 6.35 -22.30 32.54
CA PHE A 145 6.82 -23.68 32.65
C PHE A 145 5.72 -24.71 32.40
N GLU A 146 4.50 -24.39 32.84
CA GLU A 146 3.32 -25.24 32.71
C GLU A 146 2.20 -24.46 32.01
N LYS A 147 1.45 -25.15 31.16
CA LYS A 147 0.27 -24.57 30.50
C LYS A 147 -0.86 -24.47 31.51
N ALA A 148 -1.53 -23.32 31.56
CA ALA A 148 -2.73 -23.16 32.38
C ALA A 148 -3.97 -23.79 31.71
N ILE A 149 -3.97 -23.86 30.38
CA ILE A 149 -5.00 -24.52 29.57
C ILE A 149 -4.30 -25.38 28.53
N ASP A 150 -4.63 -26.67 28.46
CA ASP A 150 -4.01 -27.61 27.53
C ASP A 150 -4.61 -27.59 26.11
N SER A 151 -5.82 -27.03 25.96
CA SER A 151 -6.50 -26.99 24.66
C SER A 151 -6.07 -25.77 23.83
N PHE A 152 -5.30 -26.04 22.77
CA PHE A 152 -4.88 -25.02 21.80
C PHE A 152 -6.06 -24.31 21.12
N THR A 153 -7.08 -25.08 20.70
CA THR A 153 -8.27 -24.55 20.03
C THR A 153 -9.03 -23.55 20.90
N VAL A 154 -9.17 -23.83 22.20
CA VAL A 154 -9.84 -22.92 23.15
C VAL A 154 -9.12 -21.58 23.22
N ILE A 155 -7.79 -21.59 23.15
CA ILE A 155 -6.96 -20.39 23.22
C ILE A 155 -7.08 -19.57 21.95
N ILE A 156 -7.03 -20.21 20.77
CA ILE A 156 -7.26 -19.51 19.50
C ILE A 156 -8.65 -18.87 19.47
N ILE A 157 -9.70 -19.57 19.93
CA ILE A 157 -11.06 -19.01 20.05
C ILE A 157 -11.07 -17.81 21.00
N LEU A 158 -10.39 -17.90 22.15
CA LEU A 158 -10.30 -16.79 23.10
C LEU A 158 -9.61 -15.56 22.49
N LEU A 159 -8.50 -15.75 21.78
CA LEU A 159 -7.79 -14.66 21.11
C LEU A 159 -8.62 -14.01 19.99
N LEU A 160 -9.41 -14.82 19.26
CA LEU A 160 -10.39 -14.30 18.29
C LEU A 160 -11.50 -13.50 18.97
N ILE A 161 -12.01 -13.94 20.13
CA ILE A 161 -13.01 -13.18 20.90
C ILE A 161 -12.45 -11.83 21.33
N VAL A 162 -11.22 -11.80 21.88
CA VAL A 162 -10.55 -10.55 22.27
C VAL A 162 -10.38 -9.62 21.07
N THR A 163 -9.94 -10.18 19.94
CA THR A 163 -9.81 -9.45 18.68
C THR A 163 -11.15 -8.89 18.20
N ALA A 164 -12.21 -9.68 18.24
CA ALA A 164 -13.56 -9.26 17.83
C ALA A 164 -14.10 -8.14 18.72
N ILE A 165 -13.92 -8.23 20.04
CA ILE A 165 -14.32 -7.16 20.97
C ILE A 165 -13.55 -5.86 20.68
N ASN A 166 -12.25 -5.96 20.39
CA ASN A 166 -11.43 -4.81 20.00
C ASN A 166 -11.96 -4.16 18.71
N LEU A 167 -12.16 -4.95 17.65
CA LEU A 167 -12.69 -4.47 16.38
C LEU A 167 -14.07 -3.84 16.54
N VAL A 168 -15.01 -4.48 17.25
CA VAL A 168 -16.33 -3.91 17.53
C VAL A 168 -16.22 -2.58 18.27
N THR A 169 -15.31 -2.48 19.23
CA THR A 169 -15.04 -1.22 19.95
C THR A 169 -14.46 -0.16 19.02
N ALA A 170 -13.54 -0.52 18.13
CA ALA A 170 -12.98 0.36 17.12
C ALA A 170 -14.05 0.90 16.17
N PHE A 171 -14.94 0.02 15.68
CA PHE A 171 -16.08 0.41 14.84
C PHE A 171 -17.03 1.36 15.59
N ARG A 172 -17.36 1.08 16.84
CA ARG A 172 -18.26 1.94 17.64
C ARG A 172 -17.65 3.32 17.89
N LYS A 173 -16.35 3.39 18.15
CA LYS A 173 -15.62 4.64 18.42
C LYS A 173 -15.09 5.33 17.17
N ASN A 174 -15.27 4.74 15.98
CA ASN A 174 -14.70 5.21 14.71
C ASN A 174 -13.19 5.51 14.81
N SER A 175 -12.44 4.68 15.54
CA SER A 175 -11.03 4.93 15.85
C SER A 175 -10.11 4.08 14.98
N ALA A 176 -9.38 4.72 14.06
CA ALA A 176 -8.43 4.04 13.17
C ALA A 176 -7.31 3.33 13.93
N ASN A 177 -6.84 3.90 15.04
CA ASN A 177 -5.78 3.29 15.85
C ASN A 177 -6.25 2.00 16.53
N LEU A 178 -7.49 1.98 17.07
CA LEU A 178 -8.06 0.76 17.66
C LEU A 178 -8.34 -0.29 16.59
N ALA A 179 -8.78 0.14 15.40
CA ALA A 179 -8.99 -0.77 14.28
C ALA A 179 -7.65 -1.41 13.86
N GLY A 180 -6.60 -0.61 13.68
CA GLY A 180 -5.26 -1.09 13.36
C GLY A 180 -4.75 -2.08 14.41
N LEU A 181 -4.93 -1.78 15.70
CA LEU A 181 -4.61 -2.70 16.79
C LEU A 181 -5.38 -4.02 16.67
N GLY A 182 -6.71 -3.97 16.52
CA GLY A 182 -7.55 -5.16 16.39
C GLY A 182 -7.17 -6.01 15.17
N ILE A 183 -6.92 -5.36 14.03
CA ILE A 183 -6.45 -6.03 12.81
C ILE A 183 -5.10 -6.72 13.06
N THR A 184 -4.16 -6.05 13.72
CA THR A 184 -2.85 -6.62 14.08
C THR A 184 -3.00 -7.87 14.94
N LEU A 185 -3.79 -7.78 16.02
CA LEU A 185 -4.04 -8.91 16.92
C LEU A 185 -4.71 -10.08 16.17
N GLY A 186 -5.60 -9.79 15.23
CA GLY A 186 -6.21 -10.80 14.37
C GLY A 186 -5.19 -11.52 13.48
N PHE A 187 -4.30 -10.79 12.82
CA PHE A 187 -3.23 -11.40 12.00
C PHE A 187 -2.23 -12.17 12.85
N VAL A 188 -1.86 -11.67 14.03
CA VAL A 188 -1.04 -12.43 14.99
C VAL A 188 -1.74 -13.74 15.39
N THR A 189 -3.06 -13.69 15.66
CA THR A 189 -3.84 -14.90 15.98
C THR A 189 -3.85 -15.90 14.81
N ALA A 190 -3.88 -15.42 13.57
CA ALA A 190 -3.77 -16.27 12.39
C ALA A 190 -2.42 -17.01 12.39
N ILE A 191 -1.31 -16.27 12.53
CA ILE A 191 0.05 -16.82 12.56
C ILE A 191 0.20 -17.86 13.68
N LEU A 192 -0.35 -17.58 14.86
CA LEU A 192 -0.26 -18.49 16.01
C LEU A 192 -1.03 -19.79 15.81
N SER A 193 -2.08 -19.80 14.99
CA SER A 193 -2.89 -21.00 14.75
C SER A 193 -2.14 -22.09 13.98
N ASP A 194 -1.11 -21.71 13.21
CA ASP A 194 -0.25 -22.61 12.43
C ASP A 194 -0.98 -23.57 11.46
N SER A 195 -2.25 -23.29 11.17
CA SER A 195 -3.07 -24.06 10.24
C SER A 195 -3.30 -23.25 8.96
N SER A 196 -2.85 -23.77 7.82
CA SER A 196 -2.89 -23.05 6.52
C SER A 196 -4.31 -22.56 6.17
N TYR A 197 -5.32 -23.42 6.22
CA TYR A 197 -6.70 -23.04 5.90
C TYR A 197 -7.26 -21.99 6.85
N PHE A 198 -6.93 -22.08 8.14
CA PHE A 198 -7.35 -21.11 9.13
C PHE A 198 -6.68 -19.76 8.88
N ILE A 199 -5.37 -19.74 8.64
CA ILE A 199 -4.60 -18.53 8.31
C ILE A 199 -5.25 -17.83 7.13
N PHE A 200 -5.49 -18.54 6.02
CA PHE A 200 -6.05 -17.92 4.81
C PHE A 200 -7.45 -17.38 5.01
N SER A 201 -8.29 -18.09 5.76
CA SER A 201 -9.65 -17.69 6.07
C SER A 201 -9.68 -16.44 6.95
N ILE A 202 -8.80 -16.36 7.95
CA ILE A 202 -8.69 -15.18 8.82
C ILE A 202 -8.13 -13.97 8.06
N ILE A 203 -7.12 -14.16 7.19
CA ILE A 203 -6.63 -13.08 6.32
C ILE A 203 -7.76 -12.53 5.45
N ALA A 204 -8.56 -13.40 4.82
CA ALA A 204 -9.71 -12.98 4.01
C ALA A 204 -10.73 -12.20 4.84
N LEU A 205 -11.11 -12.74 6.01
CA LEU A 205 -12.08 -12.12 6.90
C LEU A 205 -11.60 -10.74 7.39
N LEU A 206 -10.35 -10.63 7.83
CA LEU A 206 -9.77 -9.36 8.27
C LEU A 206 -9.63 -8.36 7.13
N SER A 207 -9.35 -8.83 5.90
CA SER A 207 -9.35 -7.97 4.71
C SER A 207 -10.74 -7.36 4.46
N ILE A 208 -11.81 -8.14 4.63
CA ILE A 208 -13.19 -7.63 4.56
C ILE A 208 -13.41 -6.58 5.67
N VAL A 209 -12.99 -6.88 6.90
CA VAL A 209 -13.11 -5.94 8.03
C VAL A 209 -12.38 -4.62 7.76
N VAL A 210 -11.17 -4.66 7.19
CA VAL A 210 -10.41 -3.46 6.78
C VAL A 210 -11.22 -2.63 5.79
N VAL A 211 -11.79 -3.26 4.77
CA VAL A 211 -12.60 -2.59 3.75
C VAL A 211 -13.85 -1.97 4.35
N LEU A 212 -14.58 -2.70 5.20
CA LEU A 212 -15.75 -2.19 5.91
C LEU A 212 -15.40 -1.00 6.81
N PHE A 213 -14.26 -1.07 7.50
CA PHE A 213 -13.80 0.02 8.35
C PHE A 213 -13.39 1.24 7.53
N LYS A 214 -12.72 1.04 6.38
CA LYS A 214 -12.40 2.13 5.44
C LYS A 214 -13.66 2.82 4.95
N LEU A 215 -14.69 2.07 4.56
CA LEU A 215 -15.97 2.64 4.09
C LEU A 215 -16.67 3.43 5.20
N LYS A 216 -16.58 3.00 6.45
CA LYS A 216 -17.18 3.71 7.58
C LYS A 216 -16.40 4.95 8.02
N SER A 217 -15.08 4.82 8.16
CA SER A 217 -14.20 5.84 8.76
C SER A 217 -13.61 6.82 7.75
N LYS A 218 -13.70 6.52 6.44
CA LYS A 218 -13.06 7.25 5.33
C LYS A 218 -11.54 7.37 5.45
N THR A 219 -10.92 6.64 6.36
CA THR A 219 -9.48 6.73 6.63
C THR A 219 -8.72 5.79 5.70
N ASN A 220 -7.92 6.34 4.78
CA ASN A 220 -7.17 5.53 3.80
C ASN A 220 -5.99 4.77 4.40
N PHE A 221 -5.44 5.24 5.53
CA PHE A 221 -4.32 4.60 6.23
C PHE A 221 -4.62 3.13 6.59
N ILE A 222 -5.84 2.84 7.04
CA ILE A 222 -6.23 1.48 7.44
C ILE A 222 -6.15 0.47 6.28
N LEU A 223 -6.39 0.96 5.06
CA LEU A 223 -6.40 0.14 3.86
C LEU A 223 -4.98 -0.26 3.47
N PHE A 224 -4.05 0.71 3.44
CA PHE A 224 -2.62 0.41 3.23
C PHE A 224 -2.10 -0.54 4.32
N TYR A 225 -2.41 -0.25 5.58
CA TYR A 225 -1.99 -1.08 6.70
C TYR A 225 -2.51 -2.53 6.60
N GLY A 226 -3.79 -2.70 6.27
CA GLY A 226 -4.40 -4.01 6.10
C GLY A 226 -3.84 -4.78 4.91
N ILE A 227 -3.57 -4.11 3.78
CA ILE A 227 -2.91 -4.72 2.62
C ILE A 227 -1.52 -5.25 2.99
N THR A 228 -0.71 -4.42 3.68
CA THR A 228 0.62 -4.82 4.12
C THR A 228 0.56 -6.04 5.03
N LEU A 229 -0.30 -6.02 6.06
CA LEU A 229 -0.40 -7.13 6.99
C LEU A 229 -0.94 -8.41 6.34
N ALA A 230 -1.91 -8.32 5.42
CA ALA A 230 -2.46 -9.48 4.73
C ALA A 230 -1.39 -10.22 3.93
N TYR A 231 -0.66 -9.50 3.07
CA TYR A 231 0.38 -10.12 2.24
C TYR A 231 1.61 -10.52 3.05
N LEU A 232 1.99 -9.75 4.08
CA LEU A 232 3.07 -10.15 4.98
C LEU A 232 2.73 -11.41 5.77
N THR A 233 1.50 -11.55 6.25
CA THR A 233 1.06 -12.75 6.98
C THR A 233 1.08 -13.97 6.07
N HIS A 234 0.61 -13.83 4.83
CA HIS A 234 0.67 -14.92 3.85
C HIS A 234 2.13 -15.26 3.49
N LEU A 235 3.01 -14.26 3.38
CA LEU A 235 4.44 -14.48 3.16
C LEU A 235 5.10 -15.22 4.34
N ILE A 236 4.75 -14.85 5.59
CA ILE A 236 5.23 -15.53 6.81
C ILE A 236 4.80 -17.01 6.79
N TRP A 237 3.56 -17.29 6.41
CA TRP A 237 3.09 -18.66 6.22
C TRP A 237 3.91 -19.39 5.15
N PHE A 238 4.15 -18.74 4.01
CA PHE A 238 4.92 -19.33 2.90
C PHE A 238 6.35 -19.71 3.30
N ILE A 239 7.00 -18.96 4.19
CA ILE A 239 8.33 -19.30 4.74
C ILE A 239 8.29 -20.24 5.96
N SER A 240 7.23 -21.06 6.06
CA SER A 240 7.00 -22.05 7.11
C SER A 240 6.76 -21.48 8.52
N ASN A 241 6.37 -20.21 8.65
CA ASN A 241 6.03 -19.61 9.94
C ASN A 241 7.13 -19.74 11.02
N PRO A 242 8.30 -19.11 10.83
CA PRO A 242 9.44 -19.24 11.75
C PRO A 242 9.15 -18.73 13.17
N PHE A 243 8.11 -17.89 13.35
CA PHE A 243 7.69 -17.40 14.67
C PHE A 243 7.14 -18.50 15.57
N MET A 244 6.70 -19.63 15.01
CA MET A 244 6.26 -20.80 15.77
C MET A 244 7.39 -21.80 16.05
N GLY A 245 8.65 -21.44 15.76
CA GLY A 245 9.82 -22.28 15.99
C GLY A 245 10.15 -23.24 14.84
N HIS A 246 9.47 -23.08 13.70
CA HIS A 246 9.77 -23.84 12.49
C HIS A 246 11.05 -23.34 11.81
N SER A 247 11.75 -24.25 11.12
CA SER A 247 12.89 -23.87 10.29
C SER A 247 12.45 -23.06 9.07
N LEU A 248 13.26 -22.08 8.66
CA LEU A 248 13.00 -21.29 7.46
C LEU A 248 13.04 -22.19 6.21
N GLN A 249 11.86 -22.58 5.72
CA GLN A 249 11.66 -23.43 4.54
C GLN A 249 10.44 -22.92 3.76
N THR A 250 10.38 -23.17 2.46
CA THR A 250 9.21 -22.79 1.65
C THR A 250 8.13 -23.86 1.73
N VAL A 251 6.90 -23.45 2.01
CA VAL A 251 5.72 -24.31 2.07
C VAL A 251 4.77 -23.95 0.93
N SER A 252 4.27 -24.96 0.21
CA SER A 252 3.36 -24.78 -0.92
C SER A 252 1.97 -25.38 -0.70
N ASP A 253 1.83 -26.29 0.25
CA ASP A 253 0.57 -26.98 0.53
C ASP A 253 -0.26 -26.26 1.59
N PRO A 254 -1.56 -26.02 1.35
CA PRO A 254 -2.35 -26.47 0.20
C PRO A 254 -2.26 -25.54 -1.02
N GLU A 255 -2.37 -26.09 -2.23
CA GLU A 255 -2.33 -25.33 -3.52
C GLU A 255 -3.34 -24.17 -3.59
N ILE A 256 -4.45 -24.25 -2.85
CA ILE A 256 -5.48 -23.20 -2.78
C ILE A 256 -4.95 -21.86 -2.25
N ASN A 257 -3.76 -21.82 -1.65
CA ASN A 257 -3.11 -20.59 -1.19
C ASN A 257 -3.06 -19.51 -2.29
N LEU A 258 -2.81 -19.92 -3.55
CA LEU A 258 -2.71 -19.01 -4.69
C LEU A 258 -4.07 -18.36 -5.03
N VAL A 259 -5.16 -19.11 -4.87
CA VAL A 259 -6.53 -18.59 -5.02
C VAL A 259 -6.81 -17.53 -3.97
N PHE A 260 -6.38 -17.77 -2.72
CA PHE A 260 -6.59 -16.82 -1.64
C PHE A 260 -5.88 -15.49 -1.85
N ILE A 261 -4.69 -15.47 -2.46
CA ILE A 261 -4.01 -14.22 -2.84
C ILE A 261 -4.89 -13.38 -3.77
N LEU A 262 -5.49 -14.02 -4.79
CA LEU A 262 -6.42 -13.34 -5.71
C LEU A 262 -7.70 -12.89 -5.02
N VAL A 263 -8.20 -13.66 -4.04
CA VAL A 263 -9.34 -13.26 -3.21
C VAL A 263 -9.03 -12.00 -2.40
N TYR A 264 -7.83 -11.87 -1.82
CA TYR A 264 -7.44 -10.66 -1.08
C TYR A 264 -7.35 -9.45 -2.00
N VAL A 265 -6.73 -9.61 -3.18
CA VAL A 265 -6.68 -8.58 -4.22
C VAL A 265 -8.09 -8.08 -4.53
N LEU A 266 -9.04 -9.00 -4.77
CA LEU A 266 -10.43 -8.67 -5.04
C LEU A 266 -11.07 -7.90 -3.89
N ILE A 267 -10.95 -8.41 -2.65
CA ILE A 267 -11.51 -7.77 -1.45
C ILE A 267 -11.01 -6.33 -1.32
N PHE A 268 -9.70 -6.10 -1.34
CA PHE A 268 -9.14 -4.74 -1.20
C PHE A 268 -9.50 -3.84 -2.37
N SER A 269 -9.66 -4.40 -3.58
CA SER A 269 -10.11 -3.64 -4.75
C SER A 269 -11.53 -3.08 -4.58
N PHE A 270 -12.41 -3.75 -3.81
CA PHE A 270 -13.76 -3.26 -3.56
C PHE A 270 -13.81 -1.95 -2.76
N ALA A 271 -12.77 -1.63 -2.00
CA ALA A 271 -12.73 -0.46 -1.12
C ALA A 271 -13.02 0.86 -1.85
N TYR A 272 -12.46 1.08 -3.04
CA TYR A 272 -12.71 2.29 -3.84
C TYR A 272 -13.76 2.07 -4.94
N LEU A 273 -13.99 0.84 -5.38
CA LEU A 273 -15.10 0.54 -6.31
C LEU A 273 -16.47 0.92 -5.74
N ILE A 274 -16.66 0.73 -4.43
CA ILE A 274 -17.94 0.99 -3.74
C ILE A 274 -18.02 2.41 -3.15
N SER A 275 -16.88 3.05 -2.85
CA SER A 275 -16.87 4.41 -2.26
C SER A 275 -17.51 5.44 -3.19
N GLY A 276 -18.07 6.54 -2.66
CA GLY A 276 -18.63 7.62 -3.50
C GLY A 276 -17.58 8.25 -4.42
N LYS A 277 -17.98 8.80 -5.58
CA LYS A 277 -17.04 9.50 -6.49
C LYS A 277 -16.39 10.71 -5.80
N ASP A 278 -17.15 11.43 -4.98
CA ASP A 278 -16.68 12.64 -4.27
C ASP A 278 -15.72 12.34 -3.10
N GLU A 279 -15.63 11.09 -2.66
CA GLU A 279 -14.75 10.66 -1.57
C GLU A 279 -13.39 10.17 -2.07
N GLN A 280 -13.17 10.21 -3.39
CA GLN A 280 -12.01 9.60 -4.03
C GLN A 280 -10.98 10.66 -4.39
N ASP A 281 -9.90 10.71 -3.61
CA ASP A 281 -8.65 11.29 -4.10
C ASP A 281 -8.05 10.31 -5.13
N ASP A 282 -8.01 10.74 -6.38
CA ASP A 282 -7.49 9.95 -7.50
C ASP A 282 -6.07 9.45 -7.24
N PHE A 283 -5.22 10.25 -6.58
CA PHE A 283 -3.85 9.86 -6.26
C PHE A 283 -3.80 8.77 -5.21
N VAL A 284 -4.60 8.88 -4.15
CA VAL A 284 -4.61 7.88 -3.07
C VAL A 284 -5.23 6.58 -3.57
N SER A 285 -6.33 6.64 -4.33
CA SER A 285 -6.92 5.46 -4.97
C SER A 285 -5.93 4.76 -5.91
N ALA A 286 -5.23 5.53 -6.75
CA ALA A 286 -4.21 5.03 -7.65
C ALA A 286 -3.07 4.34 -6.87
N SER A 287 -2.57 4.98 -5.82
CA SER A 287 -1.49 4.47 -4.97
C SER A 287 -1.89 3.17 -4.26
N THR A 288 -3.11 3.09 -3.71
CA THR A 288 -3.62 1.84 -3.13
C THR A 288 -3.77 0.77 -4.20
N SER A 289 -4.25 1.11 -5.40
CA SER A 289 -4.43 0.14 -6.51
C SER A 289 -3.09 -0.44 -6.94
N MET A 290 -2.07 0.42 -7.11
CA MET A 290 -0.70 0.01 -7.40
C MET A 290 -0.13 -0.90 -6.32
N TYR A 291 -0.32 -0.53 -5.05
CA TYR A 291 0.19 -1.31 -3.93
C TYR A 291 -0.51 -2.67 -3.81
N ASN A 292 -1.83 -2.72 -3.94
CA ASN A 292 -2.60 -3.95 -3.87
C ASN A 292 -2.29 -4.89 -5.05
N SER A 293 -2.26 -4.36 -6.28
CA SER A 293 -1.96 -5.18 -7.46
C SER A 293 -0.50 -5.64 -7.47
N GLY A 294 0.44 -4.76 -7.12
CA GLY A 294 1.85 -5.07 -7.03
C GLY A 294 2.18 -6.09 -5.94
N ALA A 295 1.70 -5.88 -4.71
CA ALA A 295 1.98 -6.80 -3.61
C ALA A 295 1.28 -8.17 -3.82
N GLY A 296 0.02 -8.17 -4.25
CA GLY A 296 -0.72 -9.40 -4.50
C GLY A 296 -0.12 -10.22 -5.65
N TYR A 297 0.12 -9.59 -6.80
CA TYR A 297 0.71 -10.30 -7.94
C TYR A 297 2.17 -10.67 -7.70
N GLY A 298 2.95 -9.80 -7.05
CA GLY A 298 4.34 -10.08 -6.69
C GLY A 298 4.46 -11.29 -5.75
N LEU A 299 3.59 -11.40 -4.75
CA LEU A 299 3.55 -12.58 -3.88
C LEU A 299 3.15 -13.84 -4.67
N LEU A 300 2.16 -13.74 -5.56
CA LEU A 300 1.75 -14.87 -6.41
C LEU A 300 2.92 -15.37 -7.26
N VAL A 301 3.64 -14.46 -7.95
CA VAL A 301 4.83 -14.80 -8.75
C VAL A 301 5.92 -15.43 -7.89
N LEU A 302 6.18 -14.87 -6.70
CA LEU A 302 7.20 -15.39 -5.80
C LEU A 302 6.91 -16.86 -5.42
N ILE A 303 5.66 -17.16 -5.04
CA ILE A 303 5.27 -18.52 -4.65
C ILE A 303 5.32 -19.46 -5.86
N THR A 304 4.70 -19.09 -6.99
CA THR A 304 4.63 -19.97 -8.16
C THR A 304 6.01 -20.30 -8.74
N LEU A 305 6.94 -19.33 -8.75
CA LEU A 305 8.30 -19.51 -9.25
C LEU A 305 9.13 -20.44 -8.35
N LEU A 306 8.90 -20.41 -7.03
CA LEU A 306 9.69 -21.19 -6.09
C LEU A 306 9.14 -22.59 -5.83
N THR A 307 7.84 -22.81 -5.97
CA THR A 307 7.23 -24.07 -5.47
C THR A 307 6.25 -24.78 -6.39
N SER A 308 5.71 -24.14 -7.43
CA SER A 308 4.55 -24.71 -8.15
C SER A 308 4.66 -24.67 -9.69
N PRO A 309 5.62 -25.41 -10.30
CA PRO A 309 5.82 -25.37 -11.75
C PRO A 309 4.67 -25.96 -12.58
N SER A 310 4.00 -27.00 -12.08
CA SER A 310 2.97 -27.74 -12.83
C SER A 310 1.69 -26.93 -13.12
N VAL A 311 1.34 -26.02 -12.20
CA VAL A 311 0.13 -25.19 -12.25
C VAL A 311 0.44 -23.72 -12.54
N PHE A 312 1.71 -23.41 -12.79
CA PHE A 312 2.25 -22.06 -12.98
C PHE A 312 1.42 -21.23 -13.97
N SER A 313 1.29 -21.73 -15.21
CA SER A 313 0.62 -21.02 -16.30
C SER A 313 -0.87 -20.80 -16.03
N LEU A 314 -1.54 -21.79 -15.43
CA LEU A 314 -2.96 -21.71 -15.09
C LEU A 314 -3.24 -20.58 -14.09
N TYR A 315 -2.49 -20.51 -12.99
CA TYR A 315 -2.71 -19.48 -11.97
C TYR A 315 -2.35 -18.08 -12.46
N HIS A 316 -1.33 -17.94 -13.31
CA HIS A 316 -1.03 -16.66 -13.95
C HIS A 316 -2.11 -16.24 -14.94
N PHE A 317 -2.73 -17.17 -15.66
CA PHE A 317 -3.86 -16.88 -16.53
C PHE A 317 -5.11 -16.44 -15.72
N VAL A 318 -5.42 -17.15 -14.62
CA VAL A 318 -6.51 -16.77 -13.71
C VAL A 318 -6.26 -15.41 -13.06
N ALA A 319 -5.01 -15.11 -12.68
CA ALA A 319 -4.61 -13.80 -12.20
C ALA A 319 -4.84 -12.73 -13.27
N ALA A 320 -4.48 -12.99 -14.53
CA ALA A 320 -4.70 -12.07 -15.64
C ALA A 320 -6.19 -11.72 -15.80
N LEU A 321 -7.06 -12.73 -15.81
CA LEU A 321 -8.51 -12.53 -15.88
C LEU A 321 -9.02 -11.71 -14.69
N THR A 322 -8.54 -12.00 -13.48
CA THR A 322 -8.95 -11.32 -12.25
C THR A 322 -8.58 -9.84 -12.29
N PHE A 323 -7.32 -9.54 -12.62
CA PHE A 323 -6.81 -8.18 -12.69
C PHE A 323 -7.45 -7.35 -13.81
N LEU A 324 -7.66 -7.96 -14.99
CA LEU A 324 -8.38 -7.30 -16.08
C LEU A 324 -9.84 -7.03 -15.71
N ALA A 325 -10.52 -7.99 -15.07
CA ALA A 325 -11.90 -7.79 -14.62
C ALA A 325 -12.01 -6.64 -13.60
N ILE A 326 -11.06 -6.52 -12.68
CA ILE A 326 -10.99 -5.39 -11.75
C ILE A 326 -10.75 -4.08 -12.51
N GLY A 327 -9.78 -4.03 -13.43
CA GLY A 327 -9.49 -2.85 -14.24
C GLY A 327 -10.71 -2.37 -15.04
N ILE A 328 -11.45 -3.31 -15.63
CA ILE A 328 -12.73 -3.08 -16.32
C ILE A 328 -13.78 -2.52 -15.36
N ALA A 329 -13.93 -3.09 -14.17
CA ALA A 329 -14.89 -2.63 -13.18
C ALA A 329 -14.60 -1.18 -12.74
N TYR A 330 -13.33 -0.82 -12.55
CA TYR A 330 -12.92 0.56 -12.24
C TYR A 330 -13.22 1.51 -13.39
N TRP A 331 -13.01 1.07 -14.63
CA TRP A 331 -13.32 1.89 -15.80
C TRP A 331 -14.81 2.17 -15.92
N ILE A 332 -15.64 1.11 -15.87
CA ILE A 332 -17.09 1.22 -16.06
C ILE A 332 -17.75 2.00 -14.92
N LYS A 333 -17.36 1.75 -13.66
CA LYS A 333 -18.04 2.36 -12.51
C LYS A 333 -17.50 3.72 -12.12
N LYS A 334 -16.20 3.97 -12.30
CA LYS A 334 -15.51 5.15 -11.76
C LYS A 334 -14.87 6.03 -12.82
N GLU A 335 -14.62 5.51 -14.02
CA GLU A 335 -13.82 6.19 -15.06
C GLU A 335 -12.42 6.61 -14.55
N ASN A 336 -11.93 5.94 -13.50
CA ASN A 336 -10.63 6.25 -12.90
C ASN A 336 -9.51 5.65 -13.74
N LYS A 337 -8.87 6.49 -14.55
CA LYS A 337 -7.82 6.12 -15.49
C LYS A 337 -6.61 5.46 -14.81
N TYR A 338 -6.25 5.89 -13.59
CA TYR A 338 -5.05 5.43 -12.91
C TYR A 338 -5.24 4.07 -12.24
N SER A 339 -6.33 3.86 -11.51
CA SER A 339 -6.66 2.55 -10.94
C SER A 339 -6.87 1.51 -12.04
N THR A 340 -7.57 1.87 -13.13
CA THR A 340 -7.69 1.01 -14.31
C THR A 340 -6.34 0.68 -14.92
N PHE A 341 -5.43 1.66 -15.04
CA PHE A 341 -4.07 1.43 -15.55
C PHE A 341 -3.32 0.39 -14.72
N PHE A 342 -3.24 0.54 -13.39
CA PHE A 342 -2.46 -0.38 -12.56
C PHE A 342 -3.00 -1.80 -12.61
N TYR A 343 -4.30 -2.00 -12.45
CA TYR A 343 -4.88 -3.34 -12.51
C TYR A 343 -4.79 -3.94 -13.92
N ALA A 344 -5.07 -3.18 -14.97
CA ALA A 344 -4.96 -3.69 -16.34
C ALA A 344 -3.51 -4.08 -16.68
N MET A 345 -2.54 -3.25 -16.32
CA MET A 345 -1.11 -3.52 -16.57
C MET A 345 -0.62 -4.76 -15.82
N THR A 346 -1.01 -4.92 -14.55
CA THR A 346 -0.73 -6.16 -13.80
C THR A 346 -1.40 -7.37 -14.47
N GLY A 347 -2.63 -7.22 -14.99
CA GLY A 347 -3.31 -8.28 -15.72
C GLY A 347 -2.62 -8.67 -17.03
N TYR A 348 -2.11 -7.71 -17.81
CA TYR A 348 -1.33 -8.02 -19.01
C TYR A 348 0.01 -8.66 -18.67
N ALA A 349 0.69 -8.21 -17.61
CA ALA A 349 1.92 -8.86 -17.14
C ALA A 349 1.66 -10.32 -16.73
N ALA A 350 0.55 -10.58 -16.03
CA ALA A 350 0.11 -11.91 -15.67
C ALA A 350 -0.18 -12.79 -16.90
N LEU A 351 -0.83 -12.22 -17.92
CA LEU A 351 -1.08 -12.93 -19.17
C LEU A 351 0.21 -13.26 -19.90
N SER A 352 1.17 -12.33 -19.94
CA SER A 352 2.48 -12.58 -20.56
C SER A 352 3.24 -13.70 -19.86
N ILE A 353 3.26 -13.70 -18.52
CA ILE A 353 3.90 -14.77 -17.74
C ILE A 353 3.18 -16.11 -17.95
N ALA A 354 1.85 -16.12 -18.05
CA ALA A 354 1.10 -17.33 -18.38
C ALA A 354 1.44 -17.88 -19.77
N ILE A 355 1.57 -17.01 -20.78
CA ILE A 355 1.97 -17.38 -22.14
C ILE A 355 3.39 -17.98 -22.14
N ILE A 356 4.34 -17.32 -21.47
CA ILE A 356 5.73 -17.80 -21.37
C ILE A 356 5.80 -19.16 -20.66
N GLY A 357 4.98 -19.37 -19.63
CA GLY A 357 4.93 -20.66 -18.93
C GLY A 357 4.24 -21.78 -19.72
N GLN A 358 3.43 -21.46 -20.72
CA GLN A 358 2.60 -22.44 -21.45
C GLN A 358 3.18 -22.85 -22.80
N PHE A 359 3.89 -21.95 -23.48
CA PHE A 359 4.40 -22.17 -24.83
C PHE A 359 5.93 -22.21 -24.83
N ASP A 360 6.49 -23.18 -25.55
CA ASP A 360 7.92 -23.30 -25.71
C ASP A 360 8.52 -22.20 -26.59
N LYS A 361 9.83 -22.04 -26.51
CA LYS A 361 10.58 -21.19 -27.45
C LYS A 361 10.60 -21.87 -28.83
N PRO A 362 10.36 -21.14 -29.93
CA PRO A 362 10.12 -19.69 -30.05
C PRO A 362 8.64 -19.26 -30.05
N ASP A 363 7.69 -20.19 -29.90
CA ASP A 363 6.25 -19.96 -30.11
C ASP A 363 5.65 -18.93 -29.15
N TYR A 364 6.14 -18.81 -27.91
CA TYR A 364 5.63 -17.78 -27.00
C TYR A 364 5.81 -16.36 -27.56
N PHE A 365 6.81 -16.10 -28.41
CA PHE A 365 7.00 -14.77 -29.02
C PHE A 365 5.84 -14.43 -29.97
N ILE A 366 5.27 -15.42 -30.65
CA ILE A 366 4.08 -15.23 -31.49
C ILE A 366 2.92 -14.79 -30.61
N TRP A 367 2.64 -15.54 -29.55
CA TRP A 367 1.51 -15.26 -28.65
C TRP A 367 1.65 -13.94 -27.91
N LEU A 368 2.85 -13.60 -27.42
CA LEU A 368 3.13 -12.31 -26.79
C LEU A 368 2.98 -11.14 -27.79
N CYS A 369 3.38 -11.35 -29.04
CA CYS A 369 3.17 -10.37 -30.10
C CYS A 369 1.66 -10.13 -30.34
N TRP A 370 0.87 -11.20 -30.47
CA TRP A 370 -0.58 -11.08 -30.60
C TRP A 370 -1.27 -10.49 -29.36
N GLN A 371 -0.76 -10.78 -28.16
CA GLN A 371 -1.21 -10.15 -26.92
C GLN A 371 -1.07 -8.62 -27.00
N SER A 372 -0.01 -8.09 -27.60
CA SER A 372 0.19 -6.64 -27.78
C SER A 372 -1.00 -5.96 -28.48
N LEU A 373 -1.61 -6.63 -29.47
CA LEU A 373 -2.79 -6.10 -30.16
C LEU A 373 -4.01 -6.03 -29.24
N PHE A 374 -4.20 -7.06 -28.40
CA PHE A 374 -5.24 -7.06 -27.37
C PHE A 374 -5.03 -5.91 -26.38
N VAL A 375 -3.79 -5.66 -25.96
CA VAL A 375 -3.43 -4.54 -25.07
C VAL A 375 -3.75 -3.19 -25.73
N VAL A 376 -3.34 -2.96 -26.99
CA VAL A 376 -3.65 -1.71 -27.71
C VAL A 376 -5.17 -1.50 -27.82
N SER A 377 -5.91 -2.54 -28.17
CA SER A 377 -7.36 -2.47 -28.35
C SER A 377 -8.07 -2.05 -27.06
N THR A 378 -7.68 -2.66 -25.94
CA THR A 378 -8.25 -2.36 -24.61
C THR A 378 -7.75 -1.03 -24.06
N ALA A 379 -6.50 -0.63 -24.33
CA ALA A 379 -5.94 0.67 -23.96
C ALA A 379 -6.69 1.85 -24.60
N VAL A 380 -7.06 1.70 -25.88
CA VAL A 380 -7.89 2.68 -26.59
C VAL A 380 -9.27 2.79 -25.96
N TRP A 381 -9.88 1.66 -25.59
CA TRP A 381 -11.17 1.66 -24.90
C TRP A 381 -11.12 2.33 -23.53
N PHE A 382 -10.06 2.08 -22.74
CA PHE A 382 -9.78 2.76 -21.48
C PHE A 382 -9.32 4.22 -21.63
N ARG A 383 -9.16 4.70 -22.87
CA ARG A 383 -8.60 6.03 -23.18
C ARG A 383 -7.29 6.31 -22.43
N SER A 384 -6.45 5.29 -22.27
CA SER A 384 -5.24 5.36 -21.46
C SER A 384 -3.97 5.41 -22.31
N ARG A 385 -3.37 6.60 -22.40
CA ARG A 385 -2.08 6.81 -23.08
C ARG A 385 -0.95 6.02 -22.45
N PHE A 386 -0.99 5.82 -21.14
CA PHE A 386 0.07 5.13 -20.40
C PHE A 386 0.18 3.66 -20.81
N ILE A 387 -0.97 2.98 -21.01
CA ILE A 387 -0.98 1.59 -21.47
C ILE A 387 -0.42 1.49 -22.89
N ILE A 388 -0.77 2.42 -23.79
CA ILE A 388 -0.28 2.41 -25.18
C ILE A 388 1.25 2.57 -25.23
N VAL A 389 1.80 3.51 -24.46
CA VAL A 389 3.25 3.75 -24.39
C VAL A 389 3.98 2.55 -23.80
N ALA A 390 3.51 2.03 -22.66
CA ALA A 390 4.10 0.86 -22.03
C ALA A 390 4.09 -0.37 -22.96
N ASN A 391 2.95 -0.62 -23.63
CA ASN A 391 2.82 -1.72 -24.56
C ASN A 391 3.76 -1.59 -25.76
N PHE A 392 3.94 -0.39 -26.32
CA PHE A 392 4.89 -0.18 -27.42
C PHE A 392 6.33 -0.47 -27.00
N ILE A 393 6.75 -0.01 -25.82
CA ILE A 393 8.08 -0.27 -25.27
C ILE A 393 8.29 -1.79 -25.07
N ILE A 394 7.31 -2.47 -24.47
CA ILE A 394 7.38 -3.93 -24.27
C ILE A 394 7.39 -4.67 -25.61
N TYR A 395 6.59 -4.25 -26.58
CA TYR A 395 6.59 -4.81 -27.93
C TYR A 395 7.96 -4.72 -28.60
N LEU A 396 8.64 -3.58 -28.49
CA LEU A 396 10.00 -3.44 -29.01
C LEU A 396 10.99 -4.34 -28.25
N MET A 397 10.93 -4.40 -26.93
CA MET A 397 11.78 -5.29 -26.13
C MET A 397 11.57 -6.76 -26.52
N MET A 398 10.32 -7.18 -26.76
CA MET A 398 10.00 -8.54 -27.20
C MET A 398 10.55 -8.83 -28.60
N PHE A 399 10.45 -7.86 -29.52
CA PHE A 399 11.03 -8.00 -30.86
C PHE A 399 12.56 -8.13 -30.82
N PHE A 400 13.25 -7.27 -30.05
CA PHE A 400 14.70 -7.38 -29.89
C PHE A 400 15.11 -8.67 -29.16
N GLY A 401 14.35 -9.08 -28.15
CA GLY A 401 14.54 -10.36 -27.48
C GLY A 401 14.42 -11.54 -28.45
N TYR A 402 13.41 -11.51 -29.33
CA TYR A 402 13.25 -12.51 -30.40
C TYR A 402 14.48 -12.56 -31.32
N LEU A 403 14.99 -11.41 -31.77
CA LEU A 403 16.17 -11.36 -32.65
C LEU A 403 17.45 -11.97 -32.04
N ILE A 404 17.61 -11.86 -30.72
CA ILE A 404 18.78 -12.40 -30.00
C ILE A 404 18.62 -13.91 -29.78
N VAL A 405 17.39 -14.35 -29.53
CA VAL A 405 17.11 -15.65 -28.92
C VAL A 405 16.68 -16.67 -29.97
N ALA A 406 15.90 -16.31 -30.98
CA ALA A 406 15.38 -17.25 -31.97
C ALA A 406 16.33 -17.43 -33.16
N GLU A 407 16.52 -18.69 -33.58
CA GLU A 407 17.07 -18.99 -34.91
C GLU A 407 16.14 -18.43 -35.99
N PRO A 408 16.66 -18.05 -37.17
CA PRO A 408 15.89 -17.36 -38.22
C PRO A 408 14.68 -18.20 -38.66
N ALA A 409 13.52 -17.89 -38.08
CA ALA A 409 12.24 -18.51 -38.39
C ALA A 409 11.30 -17.46 -38.98
N GLY A 410 11.24 -17.40 -40.32
CA GLY A 410 10.55 -16.34 -41.07
C GLY A 410 9.06 -16.13 -40.74
N GLY A 411 8.37 -17.12 -40.17
CA GLY A 411 6.96 -17.00 -39.79
C GLY A 411 6.71 -16.10 -38.56
N ILE A 412 7.68 -16.01 -37.65
CA ILE A 412 7.53 -15.27 -36.38
C ILE A 412 7.79 -13.79 -36.59
N SER A 413 8.82 -13.46 -37.37
CA SER A 413 9.15 -12.08 -37.77
C SER A 413 8.01 -11.42 -38.57
N LEU A 414 7.29 -12.19 -39.40
CA LEU A 414 6.12 -11.69 -40.12
C LEU A 414 4.95 -11.34 -39.18
N SER A 415 4.75 -12.11 -38.11
CA SER A 415 3.73 -11.83 -37.09
C SER A 415 3.97 -10.49 -36.41
N PHE A 416 5.23 -10.14 -36.08
CA PHE A 416 5.58 -8.82 -35.57
C PHE A 416 5.19 -7.70 -36.54
N GLY A 417 5.53 -7.84 -37.82
CA GLY A 417 5.17 -6.85 -38.85
C GLY A 417 3.66 -6.64 -38.99
N ILE A 418 2.88 -7.72 -39.02
CA ILE A 418 1.41 -7.67 -39.10
C ILE A 418 0.83 -6.95 -37.87
N VAL A 419 1.25 -7.34 -36.66
CA VAL A 419 0.73 -6.74 -35.42
C VAL A 419 1.05 -5.25 -35.35
N ALA A 420 2.23 -4.82 -35.81
CA ALA A 420 2.59 -3.41 -35.88
C ALA A 420 1.66 -2.62 -36.83
N LEU A 421 1.37 -3.15 -38.03
CA LEU A 421 0.45 -2.50 -38.98
C LEU A 421 -0.97 -2.41 -38.42
N ILE A 422 -1.48 -3.49 -37.80
CA ILE A 422 -2.82 -3.49 -37.23
C ILE A 422 -2.90 -2.53 -36.03
N SER A 423 -1.89 -2.51 -35.16
CA SER A 423 -1.82 -1.58 -34.02
C SER A 423 -1.84 -0.12 -34.49
N ALA A 424 -1.07 0.22 -35.53
CA ALA A 424 -1.10 1.54 -36.13
C ALA A 424 -2.49 1.90 -36.69
N ARG A 425 -3.18 0.93 -37.33
CA ARG A 425 -4.53 1.12 -37.86
C ARG A 425 -5.57 1.35 -36.76
N ILE A 426 -5.53 0.57 -35.67
CA ILE A 426 -6.42 0.72 -34.51
C ILE A 426 -6.25 2.12 -33.89
N LEU A 427 -5.01 2.56 -33.69
CA LEU A 427 -4.71 3.89 -33.17
C LEU A 427 -5.21 5.01 -34.09
N ASN A 428 -5.13 4.82 -35.41
CA ASN A 428 -5.64 5.78 -36.38
C ASN A 428 -7.17 5.89 -36.35
N TRP A 429 -7.88 4.77 -36.18
CA TRP A 429 -9.35 4.74 -36.18
C TRP A 429 -9.96 5.46 -34.96
N LYS A 430 -9.25 5.48 -33.83
CA LYS A 430 -9.73 6.07 -32.58
C LYS A 430 -8.96 7.32 -32.16
N LYS A 431 -8.40 8.04 -33.14
CA LYS A 431 -7.58 9.23 -32.95
C LYS A 431 -8.25 10.28 -32.04
N ASP A 432 -9.57 10.48 -32.20
CA ASP A 432 -10.32 11.50 -31.47
C ASP A 432 -10.64 11.14 -30.01
N GLN A 433 -10.47 9.87 -29.61
CA GLN A 433 -10.74 9.42 -28.24
C GLN A 433 -9.54 9.61 -27.29
N LEU A 434 -8.37 9.96 -27.84
CA LEU A 434 -7.11 10.12 -27.11
C LEU A 434 -6.64 11.57 -27.31
N GLU A 435 -6.83 12.41 -26.30
CA GLU A 435 -6.72 13.89 -26.39
C GLU A 435 -5.34 14.46 -26.83
N LEU A 436 -4.28 13.71 -27.14
CA LEU A 436 -3.04 14.23 -27.79
C LEU A 436 -2.03 13.14 -28.23
N LYS A 437 -1.26 13.44 -29.31
CA LYS A 437 -0.04 12.75 -29.84
C LYS A 437 -0.14 11.28 -30.29
N THR A 438 -1.33 10.75 -30.58
CA THR A 438 -1.51 9.43 -31.23
C THR A 438 -0.72 9.26 -32.53
N GLU A 439 -0.44 10.35 -33.24
CA GLU A 439 0.34 10.30 -34.48
C GLU A 439 1.79 9.86 -34.27
N GLN A 440 2.44 10.25 -33.16
CA GLN A 440 3.82 9.84 -32.89
C GLN A 440 3.90 8.33 -32.63
N MET A 441 2.98 7.79 -31.81
CA MET A 441 2.92 6.36 -31.52
C MET A 441 2.53 5.54 -32.77
N ARG A 442 1.55 6.02 -33.55
CA ARG A 442 1.18 5.40 -34.82
C ARG A 442 2.38 5.34 -35.76
N ASN A 443 3.08 6.45 -35.94
CA ASN A 443 4.24 6.52 -36.83
C ASN A 443 5.38 5.62 -36.33
N ALA A 444 5.55 5.48 -35.01
CA ALA A 444 6.53 4.57 -34.43
C ALA A 444 6.19 3.09 -34.73
N TYR A 445 4.93 2.68 -34.65
CA TYR A 445 4.49 1.34 -35.09
C TYR A 445 4.68 1.13 -36.59
N LEU A 446 4.36 2.12 -37.44
CA LEU A 446 4.58 2.03 -38.89
C LEU A 446 6.08 1.94 -39.24
N LEU A 447 6.91 2.72 -38.57
CA LEU A 447 8.37 2.67 -38.73
C LEU A 447 8.92 1.31 -38.30
N SER A 448 8.42 0.76 -37.20
CA SER A 448 8.78 -0.61 -36.78
C SER A 448 8.39 -1.63 -37.85
N ALA A 449 7.16 -1.59 -38.37
CA ALA A 449 6.72 -2.47 -39.44
C ALA A 449 7.58 -2.35 -40.71
N LEU A 450 8.00 -1.12 -41.05
CA LEU A 450 8.86 -0.84 -42.21
C LEU A 450 10.22 -1.53 -42.11
N PHE A 451 10.79 -1.69 -40.91
CA PHE A 451 12.05 -2.41 -40.72
C PHE A 451 11.84 -3.92 -40.55
N ILE A 452 10.78 -4.33 -39.84
CA ILE A 452 10.52 -5.72 -39.48
C ILE A 452 10.12 -6.56 -40.70
N ILE A 453 9.25 -6.04 -41.58
CA ILE A 453 8.71 -6.80 -42.72
C ILE A 453 9.80 -7.12 -43.76
N PRO A 454 10.64 -6.17 -44.22
CA PRO A 454 11.72 -6.49 -45.14
C PRO A 454 12.75 -7.45 -44.55
N TYR A 455 13.07 -7.30 -43.25
CA TYR A 455 13.94 -8.23 -42.55
C TYR A 455 13.35 -9.65 -42.54
N ALA A 456 12.04 -9.78 -42.24
CA ALA A 456 11.33 -11.04 -42.23
C ALA A 456 11.27 -11.73 -43.61
N LEU A 457 11.27 -10.96 -44.70
CA LEU A 457 11.23 -11.45 -46.08
C LEU A 457 12.62 -11.74 -46.67
N TYR A 458 13.68 -11.19 -46.05
CA TYR A 458 15.06 -11.39 -46.48
C TYR A 458 15.69 -12.66 -45.88
N GLN A 459 15.29 -13.04 -44.67
CA GLN A 459 15.59 -14.35 -44.08
C GLN A 459 14.75 -15.44 -44.75
#